data_AF-A0A485A8H1-F1
#
_entry.id   AF-A0A485A8H1-F1
#
_cell.length_a   1.000
_cell.length_b   1.000
_cell.length_c   1.000
_cell.angle_alpha   90.00
_cell.angle_beta   90.00
_cell.angle_gamma   90.00
#
_symmetry.space_group_name_H-M   'P 1'
#
loop_
_entity.id
_entity.type
_entity.pdbx_description
1 polymer ?
#
loop_
_entity_poly.entity_id
_entity_poly.type
_entity_poly.pdbx_seq_one_letter_code
_entity_poly.pdbx_strand_id
1 'polypeptide(L)'
;MTGPLSSNHGEIVHQWCLDGQGISLRSWWDVRDNIASGHLVHLLPEYSQPANIWAVYVSRLATSAKIRATVEFLRHYFQQHYPQQCIVSRET
;
A
#
# COMPACT_ATOMS: atom_id res chain seq x y z
N MET A 1 -22.86 -9.61 4.06
CA MET A 1 -22.34 -8.96 2.83
C MET A 1 -23.18 -9.48 1.68
N THR A 2 -23.88 -8.61 0.97
CA THR A 2 -24.83 -8.94 -0.13
C THR A 2 -24.43 -8.22 -1.42
N GLY A 3 -23.13 -8.19 -1.71
CA GLY A 3 -22.60 -7.70 -2.98
C GLY A 3 -22.29 -8.86 -3.93
N PRO A 4 -22.22 -8.62 -5.26
CA PRO A 4 -21.93 -9.67 -6.25
C PRO A 4 -20.49 -10.20 -6.17
N LEU A 5 -19.56 -9.40 -5.63
CA LEU A 5 -18.15 -9.74 -5.47
C LEU A 5 -17.73 -9.48 -4.03
N SER A 6 -17.11 -10.48 -3.40
CA SER A 6 -16.54 -10.38 -2.05
C SER A 6 -15.33 -11.29 -1.95
N SER A 7 -14.24 -10.76 -1.39
CA SER A 7 -13.00 -11.51 -1.16
C SER A 7 -12.27 -10.93 0.04
N ASN A 8 -11.54 -11.80 0.75
CA ASN A 8 -10.60 -11.44 1.81
C ASN A 8 -9.14 -11.36 1.30
N HIS A 9 -8.90 -11.58 0.01
CA HIS A 9 -7.57 -11.49 -0.60
C HIS A 9 -7.49 -10.21 -1.45
N GLY A 10 -6.58 -9.31 -1.06
CA GLY A 10 -6.42 -8.02 -1.73
C GLY A 10 -6.04 -8.11 -3.21
N GLU A 11 -5.28 -9.14 -3.59
CA GLU A 11 -4.87 -9.39 -4.98
C GLU A 11 -6.07 -9.69 -5.89
N ILE A 12 -7.03 -10.49 -5.42
CA ILE A 12 -8.27 -10.78 -6.17
C ILE A 12 -9.07 -9.49 -6.40
N VAL A 13 -9.19 -8.65 -5.37
CA VAL A 13 -9.89 -7.36 -5.46
C VAL A 13 -9.15 -6.40 -6.41
N HIS A 14 -7.82 -6.39 -6.39
CA HIS A 14 -7.02 -5.61 -7.33
C HIS A 14 -7.29 -6.06 -8.78
N GLN A 15 -7.21 -7.36 -9.05
CA GLN A 15 -7.47 -7.88 -10.41
C GLN A 15 -8.87 -7.51 -10.90
N TRP A 16 -9.90 -7.59 -10.05
CA TRP A 16 -11.25 -7.14 -10.41
C TRP A 16 -11.31 -5.66 -10.80
N CYS A 17 -10.55 -4.78 -10.15
CA CYS A 17 -10.46 -3.38 -10.56
C CYS A 17 -9.77 -3.22 -11.92
N LEU A 18 -8.72 -3.99 -12.21
CA LEU A 18 -8.06 -4.00 -13.52
C LEU A 18 -9.00 -4.52 -14.62
N ASP A 19 -9.87 -5.47 -14.29
CA ASP A 19 -10.90 -6.02 -15.19
C ASP A 19 -12.16 -5.12 -15.28
N GLY A 20 -12.13 -3.92 -14.69
CA GLY A 20 -13.22 -2.95 -14.74
C GLY A 20 -14.47 -3.32 -13.93
N GLN A 21 -14.34 -4.23 -12.96
CA GLN A 21 -15.47 -4.76 -12.16
C GLN A 21 -15.85 -3.87 -10.96
N GLY A 22 -15.16 -2.74 -10.75
CA GLY A 22 -15.53 -1.76 -9.73
C GLY A 22 -14.37 -0.93 -9.19
N ILE A 23 -14.63 -0.29 -8.06
CA ILE A 23 -13.69 0.58 -7.33
C ILE A 23 -13.23 -0.10 -6.04
N SER A 24 -11.98 0.13 -5.62
CA SER A 24 -11.47 -0.37 -4.34
C SER A 24 -10.54 0.64 -3.67
N LEU A 25 -10.51 0.62 -2.33
CA LEU A 25 -9.51 1.36 -1.55
C LEU A 25 -8.26 0.48 -1.43
N ARG A 26 -7.12 0.98 -1.92
CA ARG A 26 -5.84 0.28 -1.94
C ARG A 26 -4.72 1.16 -1.41
N SER A 27 -3.66 0.52 -0.93
CA SER A 27 -2.43 1.21 -0.55
C SER A 27 -1.72 1.72 -1.79
N TRP A 28 -1.19 2.95 -1.73
CA TRP A 28 -0.54 3.60 -2.88
C TRP A 28 0.55 2.74 -3.53
N TRP A 29 1.41 2.12 -2.73
CA TRP A 29 2.52 1.30 -3.24
C TRP A 29 2.09 0.09 -4.05
N ASP A 30 0.85 -0.39 -3.86
CA ASP A 30 0.31 -1.55 -4.57
C ASP A 30 -0.22 -1.17 -5.96
N VAL A 31 -0.78 0.03 -6.10
CA VAL A 31 -1.46 0.48 -7.32
C VAL A 31 -0.69 1.54 -8.11
N ARG A 32 0.44 2.05 -7.58
CA ARG A 32 1.19 3.18 -8.18
C ARG A 32 1.53 2.95 -9.66
N ASP A 33 1.95 1.73 -10.00
CA ASP A 33 2.45 1.41 -11.34
C ASP A 33 1.26 1.27 -12.31
N ASN A 34 0.13 0.74 -11.84
CA ASN A 34 -1.12 0.68 -12.60
C ASN A 34 -1.73 2.06 -12.82
N ILE A 35 -1.62 2.97 -11.85
CA ILE A 35 -2.05 4.36 -12.01
C ILE A 35 -1.12 5.10 -12.99
N ALA A 36 0.20 4.95 -12.83
CA ALA A 36 1.18 5.59 -13.71
C ALA A 36 1.06 5.11 -15.17
N SER A 37 0.71 3.84 -15.39
CA SER A 37 0.47 3.28 -16.72
C SER A 37 -0.95 3.53 -17.27
N GLY A 38 -1.85 4.12 -16.49
CA GLY A 38 -3.22 4.43 -16.89
C GLY A 38 -4.18 3.22 -16.86
N HIS A 39 -3.76 2.08 -16.34
CA HIS A 39 -4.63 0.92 -16.14
C HIS A 39 -5.63 1.11 -14.98
N LEU A 40 -5.27 1.94 -13.99
CA LEU A 40 -6.15 2.36 -12.90
C LEU A 40 -6.23 3.89 -12.85
N VAL A 41 -7.34 4.39 -12.31
CA VAL A 41 -7.57 5.82 -12.09
C VAL A 41 -7.72 6.08 -10.60
N HIS A 42 -7.03 7.10 -10.09
CA HIS A 42 -7.18 7.53 -8.70
C HIS A 42 -8.49 8.29 -8.54
N LEU A 43 -9.39 7.77 -7.70
CA LEU A 43 -10.68 8.39 -7.39
C LEU A 43 -10.65 8.98 -5.99
N LEU A 44 -11.36 10.10 -5.80
CA LEU A 44 -11.51 10.79 -4.53
C LEU A 44 -10.14 11.13 -3.86
N PRO A 45 -9.24 11.87 -4.55
CA PRO A 45 -7.88 12.13 -4.04
C PRO A 45 -7.86 12.86 -2.68
N GLU A 46 -8.97 13.47 -2.30
CA GLU A 46 -9.13 14.25 -1.07
C GLU A 46 -9.35 13.34 0.14
N TYR A 47 -9.56 12.05 -0.10
CA TYR A 47 -9.81 11.04 0.92
C TYR A 47 -8.66 10.03 0.93
N SER A 48 -7.97 9.94 2.07
CA SER A 48 -6.87 9.00 2.25
C SER A 48 -6.88 8.39 3.64
N GLN A 49 -6.24 7.22 3.76
CA GLN A 49 -6.01 6.55 5.03
C GLN A 49 -4.54 6.13 5.13
N PRO A 50 -3.91 6.27 6.31
CA PRO A 50 -2.53 5.84 6.49
C PRO A 50 -2.45 4.31 6.38
N ALA A 51 -1.48 3.85 5.60
CA ALA A 51 -1.18 2.43 5.46
C ALA A 51 0.27 2.23 5.92
N ASN A 52 0.47 2.10 7.23
CA ASN A 52 1.80 2.00 7.83
C ASN A 52 2.28 0.55 7.83
N ILE A 53 3.57 0.33 7.52
CA ILE A 53 4.23 -0.98 7.64
C ILE A 53 4.95 -1.04 8.98
N TRP A 54 4.68 -2.08 9.76
CA TRP A 54 5.29 -2.29 11.08
C TRP A 54 6.09 -3.60 11.10
N ALA A 55 7.32 -3.53 11.62
CA ALA A 55 8.09 -4.72 11.96
C ALA A 55 7.69 -5.18 13.37
N VAL A 56 7.00 -6.31 13.47
CA VAL A 56 6.54 -6.88 14.75
C VAL A 56 7.41 -8.08 15.10
N TYR A 57 8.02 -8.05 16.29
CA TYR A 57 8.82 -9.14 16.83
C TYR A 57 8.71 -9.18 18.36
N VAL A 58 8.97 -10.34 18.96
CA VAL A 58 8.90 -10.49 20.43
C VAL A 58 9.97 -9.65 21.11
N SER A 59 9.65 -9.02 22.25
CA SER A 59 10.52 -8.04 22.93
C SER A 59 11.92 -8.56 23.24
N ARG A 60 12.05 -9.85 23.61
CA ARG A 60 13.36 -10.47 23.87
C ARG A 60 14.32 -10.47 22.67
N LEU A 61 13.80 -10.30 21.45
CA LEU A 61 14.59 -10.23 20.23
C LEU A 61 14.97 -8.80 19.83
N ALA A 62 14.51 -7.77 20.57
CA ALA A 62 14.85 -6.38 20.29
C ALA A 62 16.37 -6.11 20.35
N THR A 63 17.09 -6.86 21.18
CA THR A 63 18.56 -6.78 21.30
C THR A 63 19.31 -7.65 20.29
N SER A 64 18.62 -8.42 19.45
CA SER A 64 19.25 -9.24 18.41
C SER A 64 19.86 -8.35 17.32
N ALA A 65 21.18 -8.48 17.11
CA ALA A 65 21.87 -7.75 16.04
C ALA A 65 21.31 -8.09 14.65
N LYS A 66 20.94 -9.37 14.42
CA LYS A 66 20.34 -9.81 13.16
C LYS A 66 19.01 -9.12 12.90
N ILE A 67 18.12 -9.07 13.90
CA ILE A 67 16.81 -8.40 13.76
C ILE A 67 17.00 -6.91 13.50
N ARG A 68 17.86 -6.23 14.29
CA ARG A 68 18.15 -4.81 14.06
C ARG A 68 18.68 -4.54 12.66
N ALA A 69 19.67 -5.32 12.20
CA ALA A 69 20.22 -5.17 10.86
C ALA A 69 19.16 -5.36 9.77
N THR A 70 18.29 -6.35 9.90
CA THR A 70 17.20 -6.59 8.94
C THR A 70 16.16 -5.47 8.95
N VAL A 71 15.71 -5.03 10.12
CA VAL A 71 14.74 -3.93 10.24
C VAL A 71 15.33 -2.63 9.69
N GLU A 72 16.61 -2.36 9.97
CA GLU A 72 17.31 -1.19 9.47
C GLU A 72 17.43 -1.21 7.94
N PHE A 73 17.78 -2.37 7.38
CA PHE A 73 17.80 -2.56 5.94
C PHE A 73 16.43 -2.31 5.30
N LEU A 74 15.37 -2.93 5.84
CA LEU A 74 14.02 -2.75 5.31
C LEU A 74 13.54 -1.30 5.43
N ARG A 75 13.87 -0.62 6.53
CA ARG A 75 13.57 0.81 6.71
C ARG A 75 14.20 1.65 5.62
N HIS A 76 15.51 1.48 5.36
CA HIS A 76 16.20 2.18 4.28
C HIS A 76 15.62 1.84 2.91
N TYR A 77 15.39 0.55 2.65
CA TYR A 77 14.81 0.08 1.38
C TYR A 77 13.45 0.72 1.11
N PHE A 78 12.53 0.71 2.07
CA PHE A 78 11.21 1.31 1.89
C PHE A 78 11.26 2.83 1.76
N GLN A 79 12.15 3.51 2.48
CA GLN A 79 12.35 4.96 2.32
C GLN A 79 12.84 5.34 0.92
N GLN A 80 13.71 4.52 0.31
CA GLN A 80 14.26 4.77 -1.01
C GLN A 80 13.28 4.43 -2.14
N HIS A 81 12.55 3.32 -2.03
CA HIS A 81 11.72 2.80 -3.12
C HIS A 81 10.24 3.18 -3.02
N TYR A 82 9.76 3.56 -1.84
CA TYR A 82 8.38 3.93 -1.58
C TYR A 82 8.33 5.20 -0.72
N PRO A 83 8.94 6.31 -1.18
CA PRO A 83 8.82 7.58 -0.47
C PRO A 83 7.33 7.92 -0.34
N GLN A 84 6.93 8.42 0.82
CA GLN A 84 5.55 8.89 1.03
C GLN A 84 5.26 10.03 0.04
N GLN A 85 4.67 9.69 -1.10
CA GLN A 85 3.93 10.66 -1.88
C GLN A 85 2.67 10.94 -1.08
N CYS A 86 2.78 11.94 -0.23
CA CYS A 86 1.63 12.68 0.24
C CYS A 86 1.00 13.24 -1.03
N ILE A 87 -0.05 12.58 -1.54
CA ILE A 87 -0.94 13.15 -2.56
C ILE A 87 -1.77 14.20 -1.82
N VAL A 88 -1.10 15.22 -1.29
CA VAL A 88 -1.73 16.50 -0.98
C VAL A 88 -1.69 17.22 -2.31
N SER A 89 -2.88 17.29 -2.90
CA SER A 89 -3.32 18.28 -3.86
C SER A 89 -2.34 19.45 -3.97
N ARG A 90 -1.67 19.56 -5.12
CA ARG A 90 -1.24 20.87 -5.58
C ARG A 90 -2.52 21.63 -5.89
N GLU A 91 -2.92 22.52 -5.00
CA GLU A 91 -3.81 23.63 -5.37
C GLU A 91 -3.10 24.46 -6.43
N THR A 92 -3.52 24.38 -7.69
CA THR A 92 -3.93 25.55 -8.50
C THR A 92 -4.71 25.07 -9.73
#